data_AF-A0A8I2FUN3-F1
#
_entry.id   AF-A0A8I2FUN3-F1
#
_cell.length_a   1.000
_cell.length_b   1.000
_cell.length_c   1.000
_cell.angle_alpha   90.00
_cell.angle_beta   90.00
_cell.angle_gamma   90.00
#
_symmetry.space_group_name_H-M   'P 1'
#
loop_
_entity.id
_entity.type
_entity.pdbx_description
1 polymer ?
#
loop_
_entity_poly.entity_id
_entity_poly.type
_entity_poly.pdbx_seq_one_letter_code
_entity_poly.pdbx_strand_id
1 'polypeptide(L)'
;GDSRIKTGIFFSPLRVNYRQFYDTIKFLKDEGIKISTVNLNRIIPTQHTLNYFKKQKPLSYSEHKELIEQLVRIRRELHIDARAEAYPVCFL
;
A
#
# COMPACT_ATOMS: atom_id res chain seq x y z
N GLY A 1 9.70 -25.39 -15.38
CA GLY A 1 9.43 -25.04 -13.98
C GLY A 1 8.36 -23.98 -13.97
N ASP A 2 7.28 -24.18 -13.22
CA ASP A 2 6.01 -23.46 -13.38
C ASP A 2 6.15 -21.95 -13.11
N SER A 3 6.20 -21.15 -14.18
CA SER A 3 6.45 -19.71 -14.21
C SER A 3 5.20 -18.86 -13.96
N ARG A 4 4.18 -19.41 -13.30
CA ARG A 4 2.82 -18.81 -13.29
C ARG A 4 2.39 -18.16 -11.98
N ILE A 5 3.11 -18.33 -10.89
CA ILE A 5 2.77 -17.68 -9.61
C ILE A 5 3.44 -16.31 -9.55
N LYS A 6 2.63 -15.26 -9.63
CA LYS A 6 3.05 -13.87 -9.48
C LYS A 6 2.89 -13.43 -8.03
N THR A 7 3.97 -12.98 -7.39
CA THR A 7 3.91 -12.45 -6.03
C THR A 7 3.27 -11.07 -6.03
N GLY A 8 2.20 -10.92 -5.24
CA GLY A 8 1.54 -9.64 -4.98
C GLY A 8 1.71 -9.22 -3.52
N ILE A 9 1.90 -7.92 -3.29
CA ILE A 9 1.93 -7.34 -1.95
C ILE A 9 0.66 -6.55 -1.71
N PHE A 10 0.00 -6.82 -0.59
CA PHE A 10 -1.08 -6.00 -0.06
C PHE A 10 -0.52 -5.10 1.03
N PHE A 11 -0.55 -3.79 0.80
CA PHE A 11 -0.11 -2.81 1.78
C PHE A 11 -1.32 -2.05 2.31
N SER A 12 -1.44 -1.99 3.62
CA SER A 12 -2.50 -1.24 4.27
C SER A 12 -1.96 -0.11 5.12
N PRO A 13 -2.24 1.15 4.72
CA PRO A 13 -1.61 2.28 5.33
C PRO A 13 -2.34 2.67 6.62
N LEU A 14 -1.55 2.84 7.68
CA LEU A 14 -1.91 3.43 8.95
C LEU A 14 -1.07 4.68 9.16
N ARG A 15 -1.49 5.55 10.07
CA ARG A 15 -0.73 6.76 10.42
C ARG A 15 0.71 6.47 10.87
N VAL A 16 0.95 5.28 11.41
CA VAL A 16 2.27 4.83 11.88
C VAL A 16 3.20 4.34 10.79
N ASN A 17 2.69 3.97 9.59
CA ASN A 17 3.51 3.30 8.57
C ASN A 17 3.37 3.88 7.14
N TYR A 18 2.45 4.81 6.88
CA TYR A 18 2.16 5.27 5.51
C TYR A 18 3.38 5.86 4.78
N ARG A 19 4.33 6.44 5.51
CA ARG A 19 5.58 7.01 4.96
C ARG A 19 6.60 5.96 4.51
N GLN A 20 6.49 4.74 5.00
CA GLN A 20 7.45 3.67 4.75
C GLN A 20 7.06 2.83 3.54
N PHE A 21 5.97 3.17 2.85
CA PHE A 21 5.41 2.30 1.83
C PHE A 21 6.37 2.10 0.65
N TYR A 22 6.87 3.19 0.05
CA TYR A 22 7.86 3.10 -1.03
C TYR A 22 9.14 2.38 -0.57
N ASP A 23 9.69 2.77 0.58
CA ASP A 23 10.96 2.23 1.08
C ASP A 23 10.87 0.74 1.38
N THR A 24 9.73 0.28 1.90
CA THR A 24 9.47 -1.15 2.14
C THR A 24 9.46 -1.93 0.84
N ILE A 25 8.77 -1.44 -0.20
CA ILE A 25 8.73 -2.11 -1.50
C ILE A 25 10.10 -2.11 -2.17
N LYS A 26 10.84 -0.99 -2.06
CA LYS A 26 12.20 -0.89 -2.58
C LYS A 26 13.12 -1.90 -1.89
N PHE A 27 13.10 -1.94 -0.56
CA PHE A 27 13.89 -2.88 0.23
C PHE A 27 13.64 -4.33 -0.21
N LEU A 28 12.36 -4.75 -0.28
CA LEU A 28 12.02 -6.11 -0.70
C LEU A 28 12.52 -6.44 -2.12
N LYS A 29 12.46 -5.46 -3.05
CA LYS A 29 13.00 -5.63 -4.40
C LYS A 29 14.52 -5.76 -4.39
N ASP A 30 15.21 -4.95 -3.60
CA ASP A 30 16.68 -4.97 -3.47
C ASP A 30 17.15 -6.32 -2.89
N GLU A 31 16.38 -6.92 -1.98
CA GLU A 31 16.59 -8.28 -1.45
C GLU A 31 16.28 -9.41 -2.48
N GLY A 32 15.96 -9.06 -3.72
CA GLY A 32 15.72 -10.02 -4.80
C GLY A 32 14.33 -10.64 -4.81
N ILE A 33 13.39 -10.14 -3.99
CA ILE A 33 12.01 -10.63 -4.00
C ILE A 33 11.32 -10.18 -5.29
N LYS A 34 10.90 -11.17 -6.10
CA LYS A 34 10.22 -10.93 -7.38
C LYS A 34 8.77 -10.50 -7.18
N ILE A 35 8.58 -9.22 -6.90
CA ILE A 35 7.25 -8.60 -6.74
C ILE A 35 6.69 -8.25 -8.12
N SER A 36 5.55 -8.82 -8.47
CA SER A 36 4.86 -8.51 -9.74
C SER A 36 3.87 -7.37 -9.57
N THR A 37 3.20 -7.31 -8.42
CA THR A 37 2.13 -6.35 -8.15
C THR A 37 2.20 -5.83 -6.72
N VAL A 38 1.80 -4.58 -6.52
CA VAL A 38 1.59 -3.99 -5.20
C VAL A 38 0.20 -3.34 -5.20
N ASN A 39 -0.60 -3.63 -4.18
CA ASN A 39 -1.91 -3.05 -4.02
C ASN A 39 -2.02 -2.29 -2.69
N LEU A 40 -2.31 -0.99 -2.78
CA LEU A 40 -2.60 -0.14 -1.65
C LEU A 40 -4.09 -0.27 -1.29
N ASN A 41 -4.37 -0.95 -0.18
CA ASN A 41 -5.73 -1.30 0.24
C ASN A 41 -6.02 -0.83 1.66
N ARG A 42 -7.30 -0.56 1.95
CA ARG A 42 -7.73 -0.27 3.33
C ARG A 42 -7.87 -1.55 4.14
N ILE A 43 -7.51 -1.48 5.42
CA ILE A 43 -7.98 -2.46 6.40
C ILE A 43 -9.44 -2.17 6.74
N ILE A 44 -10.31 -3.14 6.46
CA ILE A 44 -11.68 -3.16 6.95
C ILE A 44 -11.65 -3.95 8.27
N PRO A 45 -11.61 -3.28 9.43
CA PRO A 45 -11.55 -3.97 10.71
C PRO A 45 -12.85 -4.72 10.98
N THR A 46 -12.74 -5.96 11.43
CA THR A 46 -13.86 -6.80 11.85
C THR A 46 -13.71 -7.21 13.32
N GLN A 47 -14.85 -7.47 13.97
CA GLN A 47 -14.96 -8.02 15.33
C GLN A 47 -13.93 -7.44 16.32
N HIS A 48 -12.93 -8.24 16.70
CA HIS A 48 -11.93 -7.95 17.72
C HIS A 48 -10.98 -6.79 17.37
N THR A 49 -10.82 -6.46 16.09
CA THR A 49 -9.90 -5.38 15.64
C THR A 49 -10.56 -4.00 15.62
N LEU A 50 -11.90 -3.92 15.69
CA LEU A 50 -12.63 -2.64 15.62
C LEU A 50 -12.20 -1.66 16.70
N ASN A 51 -12.00 -2.12 17.94
CA ASN A 51 -11.63 -1.23 19.04
C ASN A 51 -10.22 -0.66 18.89
N TYR A 52 -9.30 -1.42 18.29
CA TYR A 52 -7.97 -0.93 17.97
C TYR A 52 -8.02 0.13 16.87
N PHE A 53 -8.78 -0.13 15.80
CA PHE A 53 -8.91 0.80 14.67
C PHE A 53 -9.72 2.06 15.00
N LYS A 54 -10.77 1.97 15.83
CA LYS A 54 -11.55 3.12 16.28
C LYS A 54 -10.72 4.13 17.07
N LYS A 55 -9.68 3.65 17.77
CA LYS A 55 -8.74 4.51 18.51
C LYS A 55 -7.69 5.17 17.61
N GLN A 56 -7.55 4.72 16.37
CA GLN A 56 -6.61 5.31 15.44
C GLN A 56 -7.28 6.41 14.62
N LYS A 57 -6.61 7.55 14.53
CA LYS A 57 -7.01 8.61 13.62
C LYS A 57 -6.78 8.14 12.17
N PRO A 58 -7.80 8.20 11.28
CA PRO A 58 -7.60 7.89 9.87
C PRO A 58 -6.62 8.87 9.23
N LEU A 59 -6.05 8.47 8.10
CA LEU A 59 -5.16 9.34 7.32
C LEU A 59 -5.94 10.53 6.76
N SER A 60 -5.31 11.71 6.75
CA SER A 60 -5.85 12.91 6.13
C SER A 60 -5.76 12.84 4.60
N TYR A 61 -6.38 13.79 3.91
CA TYR A 61 -6.25 13.93 2.46
C TYR A 61 -4.78 14.10 2.01
N SER A 62 -4.00 14.94 2.71
CA SER A 62 -2.58 15.14 2.38
C SER A 62 -1.76 13.86 2.57
N GLU A 63 -2.05 13.07 3.60
CA GLU A 63 -1.39 11.78 3.86
C GLU A 63 -1.76 10.75 2.78
N HIS A 64 -3.00 10.77 2.27
CA HIS A 64 -3.38 9.96 1.09
C HIS A 64 -2.68 10.42 -0.18
N LYS A 65 -2.57 11.74 -0.42
CA LYS A 65 -1.84 12.28 -1.56
C LYS A 65 -0.39 11.77 -1.58
N GLU A 66 0.29 11.78 -0.44
CA GLU A 66 1.64 11.25 -0.29
C GLU A 66 1.74 9.76 -0.63
N LEU A 67 0.74 8.95 -0.24
CA LEU A 67 0.66 7.54 -0.63
C LEU A 67 0.48 7.34 -2.14
N ILE A 68 -0.33 8.17 -2.80
CA ILE A 68 -0.50 8.13 -4.25
C ILE A 68 0.82 8.52 -4.95
N GLU A 69 1.53 9.52 -4.44
CA GLU A 69 2.86 9.89 -4.96
C GLU A 69 3.85 8.73 -4.82
N GLN A 70 3.86 8.04 -3.67
CA GLN A 70 4.67 6.83 -3.46
C GLN A 70 4.29 5.69 -4.43
N LEU A 71 2.99 5.45 -4.69
CA LEU A 71 2.55 4.47 -5.70
C LEU A 71 3.09 4.79 -7.09
N VAL A 72 3.01 6.05 -7.50
CA VAL A 72 3.52 6.50 -8.80
C VAL A 72 5.03 6.25 -8.90
N ARG A 73 5.77 6.52 -7.81
CA ARG A 73 7.21 6.22 -7.74
C ARG A 73 7.50 4.73 -7.86
N ILE A 74 6.75 3.86 -7.20
CA ILE A 74 6.90 2.40 -7.34
C ILE A 74 6.73 1.96 -8.80
N ARG A 75 5.72 2.48 -9.51
CA ARG A 75 5.51 2.13 -10.94
C ARG A 75 6.64 2.62 -11.83
N ARG A 76 7.10 3.86 -11.63
CA ARG A 76 8.08 4.51 -12.50
C ARG A 76 9.50 4.04 -12.25
N GLU A 77 9.90 3.98 -10.98
CA GLU A 77 11.28 3.72 -10.57
C GLU A 77 11.53 2.22 -10.38
N LEU A 78 10.54 1.48 -9.86
CA LEU A 78 10.71 0.04 -9.56
C LEU A 78 10.12 -0.86 -10.64
N HIS A 79 9.39 -0.32 -11.62
CA HIS A 79 8.73 -1.08 -12.70
C HIS A 79 7.81 -2.20 -12.19
N ILE A 80 7.18 -1.98 -11.04
CA ILE A 80 6.18 -2.89 -10.45
C ILE A 80 4.79 -2.36 -10.75
N ASP A 81 3.84 -3.24 -11.06
CA ASP A 81 2.44 -2.85 -11.25
C ASP A 81 1.80 -2.50 -9.90
N ALA A 82 1.85 -1.20 -9.56
CA ALA A 82 1.30 -0.67 -8.33
C ALA A 82 -0.08 -0.05 -8.55
N ARG A 83 -1.05 -0.44 -7.72
CA ARG A 83 -2.46 -0.03 -7.80
C ARG A 83 -2.95 0.40 -6.43
N ALA A 84 -4.01 1.20 -6.40
CA ALA A 84 -4.77 1.46 -5.20
C ALA A 84 -6.23 1.10 -5.46
N GLU A 85 -6.93 0.68 -4.43
CA GLU A 85 -8.40 0.83 -4.42
C GLU A 85 -8.75 2.33 -4.54
N ALA A 86 -9.89 2.64 -5.16
CA ALA A 86 -10.32 4.02 -5.37
C ALA A 86 -10.59 4.74 -4.03
N TYR A 87 -9.59 5.49 -3.54
CA TYR A 87 -9.58 6.26 -2.30
C TYR A 87 -9.00 7.65 -2.62
N PRO A 88 -9.74 8.79 -2.71
CA PRO A 88 -11.11 9.07 -2.32
C PRO A 88 -11.82 10.03 -3.32
N VAL A 89 -12.41 9.54 -4.43
CA VAL A 89 -13.22 10.46 -5.28
C VAL A 89 -14.58 10.77 -4.62
N CYS A 90 -15.00 9.95 -3.66
CA CYS A 90 -16.32 10.05 -3.01
C CYS A 90 -16.37 11.02 -1.80
N PHE A 91 -15.28 11.74 -1.52
CA PHE A 91 -15.23 12.79 -0.49
C PHE A 91 -14.96 14.19 -1.09
N LEU A 92 -14.95 14.30 -2.43
CA LEU A 92 -14.94 15.56 -3.18
C LEU A 92 -16.38 15.94 -3.54
#